data_AF-A0A933FUL6-F1
#
_entry.id   AF-A0A933FUL6-F1
#
_cell.length_a   1.000
_cell.length_b   1.000
_cell.length_c   1.000
_cell.angle_alpha   90.00
_cell.angle_beta   90.00
_cell.angle_gamma   90.00
#
_symmetry.space_group_name_H-M   'P 1'
#
loop_
_entity.id
_entity.type
_entity.pdbx_description
1 polymer ?
#
loop_
_entity_poly.entity_id
_entity_poly.type
_entity_poly.pdbx_seq_one_letter_code
_entity_poly.pdbx_strand_id
1 'polypeptide(L)'
;MNSTTRHLITLVVAFAAPLSAQQVRLDYKVHDVGRVRQLVTNIGSLWAAITDYPGLIYCEYPLNSHEEHIGEGGIWVGGITPGNDTLVSVTTSWASSFEFYPTAARWDSIWVIGKDDTVDIPYWQGYVGVSDQDFVCRYSDYNVSTIANHFPLYVDVIQTSYTWSSSPLDEVIVYTFYVIPKRTPIRQTWIAYWLDGNVGYRGQGWDFALDDYTTYYSDKHFGLSIDQAGGSDGTAYGPIGVKIIPPKNVHPDSLRWTFNWYEGGGIVTPPSRDPARYAEMASGIIMQNQQQAIGSQFIVAFGPIDLNVGDTLTFQVAEILGHGVAGALANEKTVTWLIGQNFKVPTPPPLPPLRALMSNHQVRLNWEPIPGGINPETYQDPYRADSSREPFEGYRVYKSTQSATGPWTLLGEYDVPGNSYGYNTGLVREYTDVGLLNNLTYYYTVTAFSKPDT
;
A
#
# COMPACT_ATOMS: atom_id res chain seq x y z
N MET A 1 -30.50 73.78 39.26
CA MET A 1 -29.42 72.78 39.37
C MET A 1 -29.77 71.66 38.40
N ASN A 2 -29.17 71.70 37.21
CA ASN A 2 -29.54 70.86 36.07
C ASN A 2 -28.82 69.51 36.15
N SER A 3 -29.60 68.43 36.17
CA SER A 3 -29.13 67.05 36.10
C SER A 3 -28.80 66.68 34.66
N THR A 4 -27.54 66.38 34.38
CA THR A 4 -27.03 65.87 33.10
C THR A 4 -27.13 64.35 33.07
N THR A 5 -28.11 63.82 32.33
CA THR A 5 -28.24 62.40 32.02
C THR A 5 -27.22 62.00 30.97
N ARG A 6 -26.19 61.24 31.35
CA ARG A 6 -25.24 60.62 30.40
C ARG A 6 -25.91 59.40 29.75
N HIS A 7 -26.11 59.45 28.44
CA HIS A 7 -26.48 58.27 27.65
C HIS A 7 -25.22 57.46 27.34
N LEU A 8 -25.16 56.24 27.90
CA LEU A 8 -24.15 55.24 27.58
C LEU A 8 -24.57 54.58 26.26
N ILE A 9 -23.85 54.86 25.17
CA ILE A 9 -24.02 54.14 23.91
C ILE A 9 -23.24 52.83 24.04
N THR A 10 -23.95 51.72 24.25
CA THR A 10 -23.37 50.38 24.19
C THR A 10 -23.15 50.01 22.73
N LEU A 11 -21.90 50.06 22.28
CA LEU A 11 -21.48 49.55 20.98
C LEU A 11 -21.60 48.02 21.01
N VAL A 12 -22.65 47.47 20.38
CA VAL A 12 -22.76 46.02 20.14
C VAL A 12 -21.78 45.67 19.02
N VAL A 13 -20.59 45.22 19.40
CA VAL A 13 -19.67 44.55 18.47
C VAL A 13 -20.28 43.18 18.19
N ALA A 14 -20.97 43.08 17.05
CA ALA A 14 -21.34 41.78 16.49
C ALA A 14 -20.04 41.07 16.12
N PHE A 15 -19.59 40.14 16.96
CA PHE A 15 -18.62 39.14 16.53
C PHE A 15 -19.28 38.37 15.38
N ALA A 16 -18.88 38.67 14.15
CA ALA A 16 -19.07 37.74 13.05
C ALA A 16 -18.34 36.46 13.45
N ALA A 17 -19.09 35.44 13.86
CA ALA A 17 -18.55 34.10 13.97
C ALA A 17 -17.90 33.78 12.62
N PRO A 18 -16.65 33.30 12.57
CA PRO A 18 -16.06 32.86 11.32
C PRO A 18 -17.01 31.84 10.69
N LEU A 19 -17.33 32.04 9.41
CA LEU A 19 -17.98 31.04 8.57
C LEU A 19 -17.37 29.67 8.89
N SER A 20 -18.21 28.67 9.11
CA SER A 20 -17.82 27.30 9.43
C SER A 20 -16.63 26.86 8.57
N ALA A 21 -15.47 26.66 9.20
CA ALA A 21 -14.35 26.01 8.54
C ALA A 21 -14.85 24.62 8.07
N GLN A 22 -14.65 24.31 6.79
CA GLN A 22 -15.02 23.00 6.26
C GLN A 22 -14.18 21.95 6.99
N GLN A 23 -14.86 21.08 7.74
CA GLN A 23 -14.18 20.06 8.53
C GLN A 23 -13.86 18.87 7.64
N VAL A 24 -12.63 18.37 7.75
CA VAL A 24 -12.16 17.12 7.16
C VAL A 24 -11.55 16.29 8.27
N ARG A 25 -11.61 14.96 8.17
CA ARG A 25 -10.97 14.06 9.12
C ARG A 25 -9.69 13.51 8.50
N LEU A 26 -8.58 14.21 8.69
CA LEU A 26 -7.27 13.72 8.28
C LEU A 26 -6.86 12.52 9.15
N ASP A 27 -6.26 11.53 8.52
CA ASP A 27 -5.76 10.31 9.16
C ASP A 27 -4.53 9.82 8.40
N TYR A 28 -3.66 9.11 9.12
CA TYR A 28 -2.52 8.41 8.55
C TYR A 28 -2.39 7.03 9.18
N LYS A 29 -1.77 6.12 8.43
CA LYS A 29 -1.35 4.79 8.88
C LYS A 29 0.01 4.51 8.28
N VAL A 30 0.73 3.58 8.89
CA VAL A 30 2.05 3.18 8.44
C VAL A 30 2.00 1.70 8.15
N HIS A 31 2.34 1.31 6.93
CA HIS A 31 2.59 -0.10 6.64
C HIS A 31 3.80 -0.53 7.46
N ASP A 32 3.65 -1.59 8.23
CA ASP A 32 4.67 -2.13 9.15
C ASP A 32 4.81 -3.66 9.05
N VAL A 33 4.27 -4.22 7.97
CA VAL A 33 4.40 -5.64 7.59
C VAL A 33 5.34 -5.75 6.39
N GLY A 34 6.33 -6.64 6.49
CA GLY A 34 7.40 -6.80 5.51
C GLY A 34 8.71 -6.16 5.98
N ARG A 35 9.56 -5.78 5.04
CA ARG A 35 10.85 -5.10 5.26
C ARG A 35 10.80 -3.60 4.94
N VAL A 36 9.67 -3.11 4.43
CA VAL A 36 9.45 -1.71 4.07
C VAL A 36 8.43 -1.12 5.03
N ARG A 37 8.75 0.05 5.58
CA ARG A 37 7.80 0.86 6.35
C ARG A 37 7.37 2.04 5.49
N GLN A 38 6.07 2.24 5.27
CA GLN A 38 5.57 3.32 4.41
C GLN A 38 4.38 4.04 5.04
N LEU A 39 4.48 5.35 5.15
CA LEU A 39 3.40 6.23 5.57
C LEU A 39 2.36 6.40 4.46
N VAL A 40 1.09 6.21 4.80
CA VAL A 40 -0.04 6.45 3.91
C VAL A 40 -1.01 7.41 4.60
N THR A 41 -1.47 8.43 3.87
CA THR A 41 -2.47 9.39 4.35
C THR A 41 -3.81 9.17 3.64
N ASN A 42 -4.92 9.54 4.27
CA ASN A 42 -6.24 9.48 3.65
C ASN A 42 -6.54 10.66 2.70
N ILE A 43 -5.50 11.38 2.26
CA ILE A 43 -5.55 12.33 1.13
C ILE A 43 -4.80 11.81 -0.11
N GLY A 44 -4.29 10.58 -0.06
CA GLY A 44 -3.57 9.94 -1.16
C GLY A 44 -2.08 10.32 -1.25
N SER A 45 -1.56 11.09 -0.29
CA SER A 45 -0.14 11.42 -0.19
C SER A 45 0.61 10.36 0.60
N LEU A 46 1.82 10.03 0.15
CA LEU A 46 2.73 9.05 0.76
C LEU A 46 3.79 9.69 1.69
N TRP A 47 3.46 10.86 2.22
CA TRP A 47 4.27 11.62 3.18
C TRP A 47 3.34 12.35 4.17
N ALA A 48 3.90 12.98 5.21
CA ALA A 48 3.10 13.57 6.30
C ALA A 48 2.05 14.58 5.83
N ALA A 49 2.34 15.34 4.77
CA ALA A 49 1.47 16.36 4.21
C ALA A 49 0.93 17.31 5.29
N ILE A 50 -0.40 17.39 5.43
CA ILE A 50 -1.10 18.21 6.43
C ILE A 50 -1.63 17.40 7.61
N THR A 51 -1.21 16.14 7.74
CA THR A 51 -1.57 15.30 8.90
C THR A 51 -0.70 15.64 10.11
N ASP A 52 -1.06 15.11 11.28
CA ASP A 52 -0.30 15.23 12.53
C ASP A 52 0.71 14.07 12.72
N TYR A 53 1.21 13.47 11.62
CA TYR A 53 2.21 12.40 11.69
C TYR A 53 3.47 12.88 12.43
N PRO A 54 3.87 12.21 13.53
CA PRO A 54 4.99 12.67 14.37
C PRO A 54 6.35 12.13 13.91
N GLY A 55 6.38 11.19 12.97
CA GLY A 55 7.60 10.53 12.54
C GLY A 55 8.43 11.38 11.57
N LEU A 56 9.74 11.18 11.60
CA LEU A 56 10.69 11.88 10.71
C LEU A 56 10.80 11.23 9.33
N ILE A 57 10.68 9.90 9.27
CA ILE A 57 10.82 9.08 8.06
C ILE A 57 9.44 8.65 7.56
N TYR A 58 9.23 8.75 6.25
CA TYR A 58 7.99 8.41 5.56
C TYR A 58 8.07 7.04 4.90
N CYS A 59 9.19 6.72 4.25
CA CYS A 59 9.49 5.42 3.66
C CYS A 59 10.86 4.92 4.17
N GLU A 60 10.87 3.82 4.94
CA GLU A 60 12.09 3.25 5.49
C GLU A 60 12.35 1.85 4.96
N TYR A 61 13.54 1.67 4.38
CA TYR A 61 14.06 0.38 3.96
C TYR A 61 15.59 0.36 4.03
N PRO A 62 16.21 -0.75 4.44
CA PRO A 62 15.63 -1.78 5.29
C PRO A 62 15.17 -1.21 6.64
N LEU A 63 14.29 -1.91 7.35
CA LEU A 63 13.85 -1.48 8.68
C LEU A 63 15.04 -1.18 9.62
N ASN A 64 14.96 -0.05 10.33
CA ASN A 64 15.97 0.49 11.24
C ASN A 64 17.25 1.03 10.57
N SER A 65 17.28 1.17 9.24
CA SER A 65 18.40 1.81 8.53
C SER A 65 18.48 3.31 8.80
N HIS A 66 17.36 3.94 9.18
CA HIS A 66 17.18 5.38 9.17
C HIS A 66 17.34 6.00 7.78
N GLU A 67 17.21 5.22 6.71
CA GLU A 67 17.21 5.72 5.34
C GLU A 67 15.79 6.09 4.91
N GLU A 68 15.61 7.36 4.54
CA GLU A 68 14.40 7.83 3.86
C GLU A 68 14.48 7.46 2.38
N HIS A 69 13.32 7.22 1.78
CA HIS A 69 13.20 6.89 0.37
C HIS A 69 12.20 7.80 -0.36
N ILE A 70 11.41 8.62 0.36
CA ILE A 70 10.41 9.49 -0.25
C ILE A 70 10.34 10.85 0.44
N GLY A 71 10.34 11.93 -0.35
CA GLY A 71 9.97 13.28 0.09
C GLY A 71 8.47 13.50 -0.06
N GLU A 72 7.96 13.28 -1.27
CA GLU A 72 6.55 13.35 -1.61
C GLU A 72 6.18 12.28 -2.63
N GLY A 73 4.93 11.79 -2.59
CA GLY A 73 4.43 10.92 -3.63
C GLY A 73 2.92 10.78 -3.62
N GLY A 74 2.36 10.47 -4.78
CA GLY A 74 0.94 10.21 -4.97
C GLY A 74 0.48 10.44 -6.42
N ILE A 75 -0.83 10.38 -6.65
CA ILE A 75 -1.39 10.43 -8.00
C ILE A 75 -1.90 11.82 -8.38
N TRP A 76 -1.88 12.11 -9.67
CA TRP A 76 -2.61 13.22 -10.28
C TRP A 76 -3.64 12.68 -11.27
N VAL A 77 -4.81 13.32 -11.30
CA VAL A 77 -5.89 13.02 -12.25
C VAL A 77 -6.10 14.26 -13.12
N GLY A 78 -5.75 14.18 -14.39
CA GLY A 78 -5.91 15.26 -15.36
C GLY A 78 -6.95 14.92 -16.42
N GLY A 79 -7.65 15.92 -16.96
CA GLY A 79 -8.63 15.68 -18.02
C GLY A 79 -9.20 16.96 -18.62
N ILE A 80 -9.99 16.77 -19.68
CA ILE A 80 -10.72 17.84 -20.36
C ILE A 80 -12.19 17.79 -20.00
N THR A 81 -12.70 18.87 -19.44
CA THR A 81 -14.10 19.01 -19.04
C THR A 81 -15.03 19.14 -20.27
N PRO A 82 -16.36 18.99 -20.10
CA PRO A 82 -17.32 19.30 -21.16
C PRO A 82 -17.26 20.76 -21.64
N GLY A 83 -16.82 21.68 -20.78
CA GLY A 83 -16.59 23.08 -21.10
C GLY A 83 -15.30 23.35 -21.91
N ASN A 84 -14.55 22.29 -22.26
CA ASN A 84 -13.27 22.35 -22.95
C ASN A 84 -12.17 23.09 -22.16
N ASP A 85 -12.29 23.08 -20.83
CA ASP A 85 -11.23 23.47 -19.91
C ASP A 85 -10.41 22.23 -19.51
N THR A 86 -9.16 22.48 -19.16
CA THR A 86 -8.17 21.46 -18.83
C THR A 86 -7.82 21.57 -17.36
N LEU A 87 -8.19 20.56 -16.58
CA LEU A 87 -8.06 20.54 -15.12
C LEU A 87 -7.16 19.38 -14.68
N VAL A 88 -6.46 19.57 -13.55
CA VAL A 88 -5.65 18.51 -12.93
C VAL A 88 -5.81 18.57 -11.43
N SER A 89 -6.37 17.51 -10.85
CA SER A 89 -6.45 17.31 -9.40
C SER A 89 -5.21 16.56 -8.92
N VAL A 90 -4.51 17.08 -7.90
CA VAL A 90 -3.26 16.51 -7.39
C VAL A 90 -3.34 16.12 -5.92
N THR A 91 -2.79 14.95 -5.56
CA THR A 91 -2.61 14.60 -4.14
C THR A 91 -1.49 15.44 -3.54
N THR A 92 -0.35 15.55 -4.22
CA THR A 92 0.82 16.35 -3.80
C THR A 92 1.74 16.62 -4.98
N SER A 93 2.45 17.74 -4.92
CA SER A 93 3.65 18.03 -5.71
C SER A 93 4.32 19.29 -5.20
N TRP A 94 5.57 19.51 -5.61
CA TRP A 94 6.15 20.85 -5.53
C TRP A 94 5.33 21.80 -6.41
N ALA A 95 4.98 22.97 -5.88
CA ALA A 95 4.14 23.99 -6.52
C ALA A 95 2.64 23.67 -6.69
N SER A 96 2.06 22.79 -5.85
CA SER A 96 0.61 22.59 -5.77
C SER A 96 0.07 22.69 -4.34
N SER A 97 -1.25 22.90 -4.22
CA SER A 97 -1.97 22.65 -2.97
C SER A 97 -2.36 21.18 -2.91
N PHE A 98 -2.67 20.66 -1.71
CA PHE A 98 -3.40 19.40 -1.61
C PHE A 98 -4.81 19.63 -2.13
N GLU A 99 -5.28 18.80 -3.06
CA GLU A 99 -6.60 18.99 -3.68
C GLU A 99 -7.57 17.87 -3.33
N PHE A 100 -7.06 16.71 -2.94
CA PHE A 100 -7.86 15.58 -2.48
C PHE A 100 -8.05 15.59 -0.97
N TYR A 101 -9.28 15.39 -0.52
CA TYR A 101 -9.63 15.34 0.89
C TYR A 101 -10.65 14.24 1.21
N PRO A 102 -10.59 13.62 2.40
CA PRO A 102 -11.70 12.84 2.95
C PRO A 102 -12.84 13.79 3.38
N THR A 103 -13.98 13.21 3.73
CA THR A 103 -15.07 13.95 4.41
C THR A 103 -14.75 14.17 5.90
N ALA A 104 -15.65 14.87 6.60
CA ALA A 104 -15.60 14.99 8.07
C ALA A 104 -16.00 13.71 8.82
N ALA A 105 -16.52 12.70 8.11
CA ALA A 105 -17.15 11.55 8.76
C ALA A 105 -16.12 10.67 9.47
N ARG A 106 -16.49 10.11 10.63
CA ARG A 106 -15.60 9.22 11.40
C ARG A 106 -15.20 7.95 10.63
N TRP A 107 -16.00 7.48 9.69
CA TRP A 107 -15.66 6.30 8.90
C TRP A 107 -14.70 6.60 7.74
N ASP A 108 -14.48 7.88 7.40
CA ASP A 108 -13.63 8.32 6.29
C ASP A 108 -12.18 8.41 6.76
N SER A 109 -11.65 7.24 7.12
CA SER A 109 -10.32 6.98 7.67
C SER A 109 -9.55 6.05 6.73
N ILE A 110 -8.34 5.67 7.13
CA ILE A 110 -7.67 4.51 6.54
C ILE A 110 -8.09 3.26 7.31
N TRP A 111 -8.75 2.34 6.63
CA TRP A 111 -9.12 1.04 7.16
C TRP A 111 -7.91 0.11 7.09
N VAL A 112 -7.67 -0.67 8.15
CA VAL A 112 -6.59 -1.67 8.20
C VAL A 112 -7.24 -3.06 8.27
N ILE A 113 -6.92 -3.92 7.30
CA ILE A 113 -7.53 -5.24 7.17
C ILE A 113 -6.42 -6.30 7.05
N GLY A 114 -6.52 -7.37 7.84
CA GLY A 114 -5.63 -8.53 7.72
C GLY A 114 -6.07 -9.48 6.62
N LYS A 115 -5.16 -10.34 6.16
CA LYS A 115 -5.44 -11.34 5.14
C LYS A 115 -6.68 -12.18 5.48
N ASP A 116 -7.57 -12.34 4.50
CA ASP A 116 -8.82 -13.10 4.59
C ASP A 116 -9.87 -12.56 5.60
N ASP A 117 -9.58 -11.48 6.34
CA ASP A 117 -10.58 -10.80 7.16
C ASP A 117 -11.63 -10.13 6.28
N THR A 118 -12.90 -10.25 6.67
CA THR A 118 -14.02 -9.59 5.97
C THR A 118 -14.51 -8.39 6.77
N VAL A 119 -14.59 -7.22 6.13
CA VAL A 119 -15.07 -5.97 6.73
C VAL A 119 -16.08 -5.26 5.84
N ASP A 120 -17.04 -4.57 6.47
CA ASP A 120 -18.02 -3.73 5.78
C ASP A 120 -17.60 -2.26 5.83
N ILE A 121 -16.91 -1.80 4.78
CA ILE A 121 -16.54 -0.40 4.62
C ILE A 121 -17.74 0.33 4.00
N PRO A 122 -18.12 1.55 4.44
CA PRO A 122 -19.35 2.22 3.98
C PRO A 122 -19.51 2.35 2.46
N TYR A 123 -18.39 2.43 1.73
CA TYR A 123 -18.36 2.49 0.26
C TYR A 123 -17.88 1.18 -0.39
N TRP A 124 -17.60 0.14 0.39
CA TRP A 124 -17.16 -1.18 -0.05
C TRP A 124 -17.58 -2.28 0.95
N GLN A 125 -18.80 -2.77 0.82
CA GLN A 125 -19.34 -3.84 1.67
C GLN A 125 -18.72 -5.20 1.32
N GLY A 126 -18.45 -6.03 2.32
CA GLY A 126 -17.86 -7.35 2.15
C GLY A 126 -16.43 -7.33 1.58
N TYR A 127 -15.64 -6.29 1.88
CA TYR A 127 -14.22 -6.27 1.51
C TYR A 127 -13.48 -7.40 2.22
N VAL A 128 -12.72 -8.19 1.48
CA VAL A 128 -11.89 -9.29 2.02
C VAL A 128 -10.42 -8.93 1.86
N GLY A 129 -9.65 -8.99 2.95
CA GLY A 129 -8.22 -8.70 2.94
C GLY A 129 -7.43 -9.59 1.98
N VAL A 130 -6.59 -8.97 1.15
CA VAL A 130 -5.84 -9.62 0.06
C VAL A 130 -4.44 -10.03 0.49
N SER A 131 -3.79 -9.16 1.26
CA SER A 131 -2.39 -9.27 1.67
C SER A 131 -2.29 -9.35 3.20
N ASP A 132 -1.07 -9.50 3.74
CA ASP A 132 -0.89 -9.63 5.18
C ASP A 132 -1.30 -8.35 5.92
N GLN A 133 -1.23 -7.19 5.24
CA GLN A 133 -1.80 -5.93 5.69
C GLN A 133 -2.31 -5.11 4.50
N ASP A 134 -3.63 -4.93 4.45
CA ASP A 134 -4.28 -4.05 3.51
C ASP A 134 -4.61 -2.71 4.16
N PHE A 135 -4.37 -1.62 3.44
CA PHE A 135 -5.04 -0.36 3.72
C PHE A 135 -6.10 -0.06 2.67
N VAL A 136 -7.23 0.54 3.09
CA VAL A 136 -8.28 1.04 2.20
C VAL A 136 -8.69 2.44 2.64
N CYS A 137 -8.61 3.42 1.75
CA CYS A 137 -9.07 4.78 2.00
C CYS A 137 -9.78 5.39 0.78
N ARG A 138 -10.52 6.47 1.02
CA ARG A 138 -11.22 7.24 -0.01
C ARG A 138 -10.95 8.73 0.18
N TYR A 139 -10.84 9.44 -0.93
CA TYR A 139 -10.72 10.89 -0.95
C TYR A 139 -11.33 11.45 -2.24
N SER A 140 -11.63 12.75 -2.27
CA SER A 140 -12.17 13.41 -3.45
C SER A 140 -11.66 14.83 -3.58
N ASP A 141 -11.68 15.35 -4.80
CA ASP A 141 -11.24 16.71 -5.11
C ASP A 141 -12.30 17.79 -4.84
N TYR A 142 -13.51 17.40 -4.42
CA TYR A 142 -14.63 18.31 -4.21
C TYR A 142 -15.14 18.35 -2.77
N ASN A 143 -14.52 17.60 -1.85
CA ASN A 143 -14.87 17.60 -0.42
C ASN A 143 -14.49 18.91 0.28
N VAL A 144 -13.51 19.65 -0.24
CA VAL A 144 -13.13 20.99 0.22
C VAL A 144 -13.29 21.98 -0.94
N SER A 145 -14.12 23.02 -0.76
CA SER A 145 -14.43 23.97 -1.84
C SER A 145 -13.62 25.28 -1.76
N THR A 146 -12.75 25.41 -0.77
CA THR A 146 -12.02 26.65 -0.46
C THR A 146 -10.53 26.57 -0.79
N ILE A 147 -10.10 25.57 -1.55
CA ILE A 147 -8.71 25.44 -2.01
C ILE A 147 -8.45 26.51 -3.07
N ALA A 148 -7.41 27.32 -2.87
CA ALA A 148 -7.10 28.42 -3.77
C ALA A 148 -6.70 27.88 -5.15
N ASN A 149 -7.30 28.44 -6.20
CA ASN A 149 -7.03 28.08 -7.61
C ASN A 149 -7.34 26.62 -7.99
N HIS A 150 -8.08 25.89 -7.16
CA HIS A 150 -8.54 24.54 -7.47
C HIS A 150 -9.92 24.57 -8.12
N PHE A 151 -10.07 23.86 -9.24
CA PHE A 151 -11.36 23.62 -9.88
C PHE A 151 -11.57 22.10 -9.97
N PRO A 152 -12.55 21.53 -9.26
CA PRO A 152 -12.68 20.08 -9.17
C PRO A 152 -13.16 19.47 -10.50
N LEU A 153 -12.52 18.36 -10.86
CA LEU A 153 -13.01 17.35 -11.80
C LEU A 153 -14.21 16.56 -11.25
N TYR A 154 -14.49 16.69 -9.94
CA TYR A 154 -15.54 15.95 -9.23
C TYR A 154 -15.32 14.44 -9.28
N VAL A 155 -14.14 14.01 -8.84
CA VAL A 155 -13.72 12.61 -8.84
C VAL A 155 -13.63 12.07 -7.41
N ASP A 156 -14.18 10.89 -7.21
CA ASP A 156 -13.81 10.05 -6.07
C ASP A 156 -12.59 9.22 -6.45
N VAL A 157 -11.65 9.08 -5.53
CA VAL A 157 -10.57 8.11 -5.60
C VAL A 157 -10.70 7.17 -4.40
N ILE A 158 -10.78 5.87 -4.67
CA ILE A 158 -10.53 4.84 -3.66
C ILE A 158 -9.12 4.32 -3.91
N GLN A 159 -8.32 4.24 -2.84
CA GLN A 159 -6.98 3.68 -2.86
C GLN A 159 -6.94 2.47 -1.94
N THR A 160 -6.42 1.36 -2.44
CA THR A 160 -5.98 0.24 -1.61
C THR A 160 -4.47 0.09 -1.69
N SER A 161 -3.83 -0.41 -0.64
CA SER A 161 -2.42 -0.77 -0.64
C SER A 161 -2.18 -2.10 0.06
N TYR A 162 -1.26 -2.90 -0.49
CA TYR A 162 -1.04 -4.29 -0.13
C TYR A 162 0.43 -4.56 0.23
N THR A 163 0.66 -5.21 1.36
CA THR A 163 2.00 -5.65 1.79
C THR A 163 2.03 -7.10 2.27
N TRP A 164 3.16 -7.76 2.08
CA TRP A 164 3.38 -9.15 2.49
C TRP A 164 4.58 -9.23 3.44
N SER A 165 4.51 -10.13 4.40
CA SER A 165 5.55 -10.32 5.44
C SER A 165 6.73 -11.16 4.98
N SER A 166 6.55 -11.92 3.90
CA SER A 166 7.46 -13.00 3.50
C SER A 166 8.17 -12.70 2.19
N SER A 167 9.49 -12.90 2.18
CA SER A 167 10.32 -12.88 0.98
C SER A 167 9.77 -13.87 -0.07
N PRO A 168 9.78 -13.51 -1.37
CA PRO A 168 10.37 -12.31 -1.97
C PRO A 168 9.43 -11.09 -2.08
N LEU A 169 8.30 -11.07 -1.35
CA LEU A 169 7.27 -10.02 -1.45
C LEU A 169 7.36 -8.95 -0.35
N ASP A 170 8.34 -9.07 0.54
CA ASP A 170 8.51 -8.23 1.72
C ASP A 170 9.21 -6.88 1.43
N GLU A 171 9.60 -6.62 0.19
CA GLU A 171 10.30 -5.41 -0.23
C GLU A 171 9.47 -4.53 -1.18
N VAL A 172 8.16 -4.78 -1.26
CA VAL A 172 7.25 -4.14 -2.23
C VAL A 172 5.90 -3.79 -1.61
N ILE A 173 5.29 -2.71 -2.10
CA ILE A 173 3.93 -2.30 -1.75
C ILE A 173 3.16 -2.09 -3.04
N VAL A 174 1.98 -2.71 -3.16
CA VAL A 174 1.14 -2.53 -4.37
C VAL A 174 -0.09 -1.70 -4.05
N TYR A 175 -0.18 -0.52 -4.66
CA TYR A 175 -1.33 0.36 -4.61
C TYR A 175 -2.29 0.04 -5.76
N THR A 176 -3.59 -0.04 -5.48
CA THR A 176 -4.64 -0.07 -6.52
C THR A 176 -5.53 1.15 -6.37
N PHE A 177 -5.73 1.87 -7.47
CA PHE A 177 -6.52 3.09 -7.51
C PHE A 177 -7.80 2.86 -8.30
N TYR A 178 -8.91 3.40 -7.81
CA TYR A 178 -10.20 3.42 -8.45
C TYR A 178 -10.64 4.88 -8.61
N VAL A 179 -10.52 5.44 -9.81
CA VAL A 179 -10.89 6.83 -10.11
C VAL A 179 -12.29 6.86 -10.72
N ILE A 180 -13.21 7.59 -10.09
CA ILE A 180 -14.65 7.53 -10.38
C ILE A 180 -15.20 8.95 -10.57
N PRO A 181 -15.52 9.39 -11.80
CA PRO A 181 -16.19 10.67 -12.02
C PRO A 181 -17.60 10.68 -11.44
N LYS A 182 -17.94 11.73 -10.68
CA LYS A 182 -19.19 11.84 -9.92
C LYS A 182 -20.19 12.82 -10.50
N ARG A 183 -19.73 13.84 -11.25
CA ARG A 183 -20.61 14.93 -11.71
C ARG A 183 -20.65 15.11 -13.22
N THR A 184 -19.50 15.10 -13.88
CA THR A 184 -19.39 15.30 -15.33
C THR A 184 -18.46 14.28 -15.96
N PRO A 185 -18.68 13.88 -17.23
CA PRO A 185 -17.71 13.07 -17.95
C PRO A 185 -16.39 13.82 -18.09
N ILE A 186 -15.29 13.10 -18.08
CA ILE A 186 -13.92 13.60 -18.24
C ILE A 186 -13.38 13.02 -19.53
N ARG A 187 -13.08 13.89 -20.50
CA ARG A 187 -12.49 13.48 -21.78
C ARG A 187 -10.99 13.47 -21.68
N GLN A 188 -10.35 12.57 -22.41
CA GLN A 188 -8.90 12.45 -22.47
C GLN A 188 -8.26 12.46 -21.07
N THR A 189 -8.76 11.64 -20.16
CA THR A 189 -8.17 11.50 -18.83
C THR A 189 -6.74 10.98 -18.94
N TRP A 190 -5.84 11.66 -18.24
CA TRP A 190 -4.46 11.25 -18.00
C TRP A 190 -4.24 11.06 -16.51
N ILE A 191 -3.57 9.97 -16.17
CA ILE A 191 -3.12 9.70 -14.80
C ILE A 191 -1.62 9.92 -14.77
N ALA A 192 -1.14 10.63 -13.76
CA ALA A 192 0.29 10.68 -13.44
C ALA A 192 0.52 10.11 -12.04
N TYR A 193 1.65 9.44 -11.87
CA TYR A 193 2.20 9.19 -10.54
C TYR A 193 3.40 10.12 -10.34
N TRP A 194 3.37 10.91 -9.28
CA TRP A 194 4.45 11.79 -8.83
C TRP A 194 5.29 11.09 -7.77
N LEU A 195 6.61 11.15 -7.94
CA LEU A 195 7.57 10.71 -6.94
C LEU A 195 8.69 11.76 -6.81
N ASP A 196 8.79 12.37 -5.64
CA ASP A 196 9.98 13.06 -5.15
C ASP A 196 10.75 12.06 -4.30
N GLY A 197 11.60 11.27 -4.94
CA GLY A 197 12.30 10.16 -4.31
C GLY A 197 13.63 10.65 -3.75
N ASN A 198 13.62 10.92 -2.45
CA ASN A 198 14.79 11.37 -1.70
C ASN A 198 15.36 10.16 -0.97
N VAL A 199 16.52 9.67 -1.39
CA VAL A 199 17.05 8.36 -0.98
C VAL A 199 18.34 8.56 -0.21
N GLY A 200 18.33 8.28 1.09
CA GLY A 200 19.56 8.42 1.89
C GLY A 200 19.31 8.53 3.38
N TYR A 201 20.39 8.70 4.14
CA TYR A 201 20.32 8.71 5.61
C TYR A 201 19.58 9.95 6.12
N ARG A 202 18.46 9.72 6.82
CA ARG A 202 17.58 10.79 7.30
C ARG A 202 18.10 11.40 8.60
N GLY A 203 18.98 12.39 8.45
CA GLY A 203 19.42 13.28 9.52
C GLY A 203 18.42 14.41 9.82
N GLN A 204 18.92 15.50 10.43
CA GLN A 204 18.11 16.70 10.73
C GLN A 204 17.80 17.55 9.48
N GLY A 205 18.62 17.42 8.42
CA GLY A 205 18.52 18.19 7.18
C GLY A 205 18.07 17.35 6.00
N TRP A 206 17.95 18.00 4.83
CA TRP A 206 17.57 17.39 3.55
C TRP A 206 18.76 17.25 2.59
N ASP A 207 19.99 17.39 3.08
CA ASP A 207 21.19 17.33 2.23
C ASP A 207 21.33 15.97 1.52
N PHE A 208 20.81 14.89 2.14
CA PHE A 208 20.75 13.54 1.57
C PHE A 208 19.88 13.42 0.30
N ALA A 209 19.04 14.40 0.02
CA ALA A 209 18.15 14.39 -1.15
C ALA A 209 18.78 15.02 -2.40
N LEU A 210 19.99 15.59 -2.26
CA LEU A 210 20.55 16.50 -3.26
C LEU A 210 21.43 15.79 -4.30
N ASP A 211 21.83 14.55 -4.04
CA ASP A 211 22.66 13.71 -4.90
C ASP A 211 21.91 12.47 -5.42
N ASP A 212 20.59 12.53 -5.41
CA ASP A 212 19.76 11.54 -6.09
C ASP A 212 19.66 11.80 -7.60
N TYR A 213 19.36 10.74 -8.37
CA TYR A 213 19.02 10.83 -9.79
C TYR A 213 17.96 9.81 -10.20
N THR A 214 17.29 10.10 -11.31
CA THR A 214 16.17 9.31 -11.82
C THR A 214 16.54 8.46 -13.04
N THR A 215 16.12 7.20 -13.05
CA THR A 215 16.18 6.30 -14.22
C THR A 215 14.79 5.77 -14.57
N TYR A 216 14.44 5.69 -15.85
CA TYR A 216 13.19 5.11 -16.33
C TYR A 216 13.42 3.96 -17.31
N TYR A 217 12.83 2.81 -16.98
CA TYR A 217 12.76 1.62 -17.82
C TYR A 217 11.43 1.63 -18.59
N SER A 218 11.45 2.23 -19.77
CA SER A 218 10.24 2.48 -20.57
C SER A 218 9.49 1.21 -20.99
N ASP A 219 10.19 0.10 -21.19
CA ASP A 219 9.61 -1.21 -21.54
C ASP A 219 8.84 -1.86 -20.36
N LYS A 220 9.07 -1.36 -19.14
CA LYS A 220 8.45 -1.86 -17.90
C LYS A 220 7.48 -0.86 -17.26
N HIS A 221 7.46 0.38 -17.76
CA HIS A 221 6.79 1.52 -17.14
C HIS A 221 7.23 1.72 -15.68
N PHE A 222 8.55 1.63 -15.46
CA PHE A 222 9.18 1.60 -14.14
C PHE A 222 10.21 2.72 -13.98
N GLY A 223 9.92 3.69 -13.11
CA GLY A 223 10.84 4.77 -12.74
C GLY A 223 11.51 4.49 -11.40
N LEU A 224 12.79 4.85 -11.25
CA LEU A 224 13.56 4.70 -10.00
C LEU A 224 14.20 6.03 -9.62
N SER A 225 14.18 6.34 -8.34
CA SER A 225 15.04 7.32 -7.68
C SER A 225 16.20 6.58 -7.02
N ILE A 226 17.42 7.01 -7.32
CA ILE A 226 18.64 6.30 -6.98
C ILE A 226 19.63 7.27 -6.35
N ASP A 227 20.14 6.91 -5.18
CA ASP A 227 21.26 7.59 -4.54
C ASP A 227 22.56 7.42 -5.36
N GLN A 228 23.33 8.50 -5.45
CA GLN A 228 24.65 8.47 -6.05
C GLN A 228 25.67 7.89 -5.08
N ALA A 229 26.00 6.60 -5.27
CA ALA A 229 27.00 5.92 -4.46
C ALA A 229 28.32 6.73 -4.30
N GLY A 230 28.71 6.92 -3.04
CA GLY A 230 29.86 7.74 -2.62
C GLY A 230 29.56 9.23 -2.64
N GLY A 231 28.29 9.61 -2.65
CA GLY A 231 27.78 10.97 -2.65
C GLY A 231 28.11 11.73 -1.37
N SER A 232 27.49 12.89 -1.26
CA SER A 232 27.60 13.82 -0.14
C SER A 232 27.08 13.25 1.17
N ASP A 233 26.10 12.34 1.12
CA ASP A 233 25.49 11.70 2.29
C ASP A 233 25.94 10.24 2.48
N GLY A 234 26.63 9.66 1.49
CA GLY A 234 27.28 8.36 1.57
C GLY A 234 26.82 7.41 0.47
N THR A 235 26.21 6.30 0.88
CA THR A 235 25.67 5.30 -0.04
C THR A 235 24.46 4.67 0.63
N ALA A 236 23.28 4.90 0.06
CA ALA A 236 22.06 4.26 0.50
C ALA A 236 22.05 2.76 0.20
N TYR A 237 21.25 2.01 0.94
CA TYR A 237 21.10 0.57 0.79
C TYR A 237 20.46 0.19 -0.55
N GLY A 238 19.54 1.01 -1.05
CA GLY A 238 18.78 0.73 -2.25
C GLY A 238 17.96 1.89 -2.75
N PRO A 239 17.47 1.83 -4.00
CA PRO A 239 16.57 2.83 -4.55
C PRO A 239 15.13 2.61 -4.10
N ILE A 240 14.29 3.61 -4.36
CA ILE A 240 12.84 3.44 -4.50
C ILE A 240 12.48 3.48 -5.98
N GLY A 241 11.50 2.68 -6.38
CA GLY A 241 10.94 2.78 -7.72
C GLY A 241 9.44 2.60 -7.73
N VAL A 242 8.81 3.13 -8.78
CA VAL A 242 7.38 3.01 -9.01
C VAL A 242 7.11 2.47 -10.39
N LYS A 243 6.42 1.33 -10.44
CA LYS A 243 5.96 0.69 -11.67
C LYS A 243 4.46 0.93 -11.83
N ILE A 244 4.05 1.46 -12.99
CA ILE A 244 2.63 1.61 -13.32
C ILE A 244 2.14 0.38 -14.08
N ILE A 245 1.05 -0.21 -13.59
CA ILE A 245 0.29 -1.25 -14.28
C ILE A 245 -1.01 -0.60 -14.79
N PRO A 246 -1.15 -0.39 -16.10
CA PRO A 246 -2.31 0.28 -16.66
C PRO A 246 -3.60 -0.55 -16.52
N PRO A 247 -4.77 0.05 -16.76
CA PRO A 247 -6.05 -0.64 -16.68
C PRO A 247 -6.14 -1.86 -17.61
N LYS A 248 -6.57 -3.01 -17.07
CA LYS A 248 -6.70 -4.26 -17.84
C LYS A 248 -7.75 -4.19 -18.95
N ASN A 249 -8.72 -3.29 -18.82
CA ASN A 249 -9.82 -3.09 -19.79
C ASN A 249 -9.50 -2.08 -20.89
N VAL A 250 -8.31 -1.47 -20.88
CA VAL A 250 -7.85 -0.55 -21.92
C VAL A 250 -6.78 -1.23 -22.77
N HIS A 251 -6.91 -1.13 -24.09
CA HIS A 251 -5.94 -1.74 -24.99
C HIS A 251 -4.58 -1.04 -24.85
N PRO A 252 -3.46 -1.75 -24.61
CA PRO A 252 -2.16 -1.13 -24.37
C PRO A 252 -1.74 -0.14 -25.47
N ASP A 253 -1.95 -0.48 -26.74
CA ASP A 253 -1.59 0.40 -27.88
C ASP A 253 -2.44 1.68 -27.99
N SER A 254 -3.53 1.79 -27.22
CA SER A 254 -4.33 3.02 -27.15
C SER A 254 -3.77 4.03 -26.14
N LEU A 255 -2.86 3.58 -25.27
CA LEU A 255 -2.20 4.41 -24.27
C LEU A 255 -0.91 5.00 -24.81
N ARG A 256 -0.70 6.26 -24.51
CA ARG A 256 0.55 7.00 -24.65
C ARG A 256 1.13 7.20 -23.25
N TRP A 257 2.45 7.27 -23.20
CA TRP A 257 3.20 7.38 -21.96
C TRP A 257 4.07 8.63 -21.96
N THR A 258 4.11 9.30 -20.81
CA THR A 258 5.00 10.42 -20.54
C THR A 258 5.91 10.05 -19.38
N PHE A 259 7.20 10.36 -19.48
CA PHE A 259 8.13 10.33 -18.37
C PHE A 259 8.94 11.62 -18.37
N ASN A 260 8.80 12.39 -17.30
CA ASN A 260 9.55 13.62 -17.09
C ASN A 260 10.17 13.62 -15.71
N TRP A 261 11.40 14.11 -15.61
CA TRP A 261 12.06 14.36 -14.34
C TRP A 261 12.43 15.85 -14.20
N TYR A 262 12.55 16.31 -12.96
CA TYR A 262 12.85 17.69 -12.59
C TYR A 262 14.10 17.71 -11.71
N GLU A 263 14.85 18.81 -11.78
CA GLU A 263 16.01 19.02 -10.90
C GLU A 263 15.54 19.21 -9.45
N GLY A 264 16.21 18.57 -8.50
CA GLY A 264 15.86 18.65 -7.08
C GLY A 264 16.15 20.01 -6.44
N GLY A 265 15.86 20.12 -5.13
CA GLY A 265 16.11 21.34 -4.34
C GLY A 265 15.20 22.55 -4.63
N GLY A 266 14.18 22.38 -5.45
CA GLY A 266 13.12 23.36 -5.74
C GLY A 266 13.46 24.29 -6.90
N ILE A 267 14.53 23.96 -7.63
CA ILE A 267 15.04 24.78 -8.74
C ILE A 267 14.09 24.70 -9.94
N VAL A 268 13.63 23.49 -10.26
CA VAL A 268 12.61 23.25 -11.28
C VAL A 268 11.48 22.45 -10.63
N THR A 269 10.25 22.94 -10.77
CA THR A 269 9.06 22.29 -10.21
C THR A 269 8.08 21.96 -11.34
N PRO A 270 7.21 20.95 -11.14
CA PRO A 270 6.09 20.74 -12.04
C PRO A 270 5.26 22.01 -12.22
N PRO A 271 4.62 22.23 -13.39
CA PRO A 271 3.81 23.41 -13.61
C PRO A 271 2.72 23.56 -12.54
N SER A 272 2.57 24.78 -12.01
CA SER A 272 1.59 25.08 -10.96
C SER A 272 0.16 25.25 -11.46
N ARG A 273 -0.03 25.45 -12.77
CA ARG A 273 -1.34 25.69 -13.40
C ARG A 273 -1.80 24.46 -14.18
N ASP A 274 -3.07 24.11 -14.03
CA ASP A 274 -3.67 22.91 -14.61
C ASP A 274 -3.49 22.77 -16.13
N PRO A 275 -3.69 23.81 -16.97
CA PRO A 275 -3.51 23.64 -18.41
C PRO A 275 -2.07 23.28 -18.78
N ALA A 276 -1.07 23.82 -18.08
CA ALA A 276 0.33 23.50 -18.32
C ALA A 276 0.69 22.11 -17.75
N ARG A 277 0.20 21.79 -16.55
CA ARG A 277 0.41 20.47 -15.92
C ARG A 277 -0.19 19.35 -16.77
N TYR A 278 -1.42 19.52 -17.24
CA TYR A 278 -2.06 18.56 -18.14
C TYR A 278 -1.33 18.45 -19.48
N ALA A 279 -0.91 19.57 -20.08
CA ALA A 279 -0.16 19.53 -21.34
C ALA A 279 1.14 18.72 -21.19
N GLU A 280 1.78 18.82 -20.04
CA GLU A 280 2.96 18.03 -19.71
C GLU A 280 2.61 16.54 -19.54
N MET A 281 1.64 16.21 -18.69
CA MET A 281 1.13 14.84 -18.51
C MET A 281 0.78 14.20 -19.86
N ALA A 282 0.09 14.95 -20.73
CA ALA A 282 -0.43 14.49 -22.02
C ALA A 282 0.56 14.57 -23.20
N SER A 283 1.80 15.00 -22.94
CA SER A 283 2.79 15.24 -23.99
C SER A 283 3.13 13.97 -24.78
N GLY A 284 3.16 12.81 -24.10
CA GLY A 284 3.67 11.55 -24.63
C GLY A 284 5.18 11.58 -24.90
N ILE A 285 5.90 12.45 -24.18
CA ILE A 285 7.35 12.56 -24.24
C ILE A 285 7.97 11.68 -23.16
N ILE A 286 8.99 10.91 -23.53
CA ILE A 286 9.81 10.16 -22.60
C ILE A 286 11.18 10.85 -22.59
N MET A 287 11.49 11.55 -21.51
CA MET A 287 12.82 12.16 -21.32
C MET A 287 13.89 11.08 -21.21
N GLN A 288 15.11 11.40 -21.63
CA GLN A 288 16.27 10.58 -21.29
C GLN A 288 16.44 10.51 -19.76
N ASN A 289 17.04 9.42 -19.28
CA ASN A 289 17.40 9.28 -17.87
C ASN A 289 18.26 10.46 -17.40
N GLN A 290 18.09 10.83 -16.14
CA GLN A 290 18.85 11.89 -15.52
C GLN A 290 20.33 11.49 -15.47
N GLN A 291 21.22 12.38 -15.95
CA GLN A 291 22.65 12.10 -16.06
C GLN A 291 23.47 12.63 -14.88
N GLN A 292 22.91 13.58 -14.13
CA GLN A 292 23.55 14.22 -12.99
C GLN A 292 22.71 14.00 -11.74
N ALA A 293 23.38 13.60 -10.67
CA ALA A 293 22.87 13.46 -9.33
C ALA A 293 22.66 14.84 -8.69
N ILE A 294 21.48 15.42 -8.92
CA ILE A 294 21.10 16.77 -8.45
C ILE A 294 19.70 16.77 -7.83
N GLY A 295 19.33 15.63 -7.23
CA GLY A 295 18.01 15.32 -6.68
C GLY A 295 17.08 14.66 -7.69
N SER A 296 16.20 13.78 -7.20
CA SER A 296 15.33 12.95 -8.03
C SER A 296 13.85 13.26 -7.83
N GLN A 297 13.25 13.84 -8.87
CA GLN A 297 11.80 14.06 -8.96
C GLN A 297 11.30 13.68 -10.32
N PHE A 298 10.20 12.94 -10.38
CA PHE A 298 9.63 12.59 -11.67
C PHE A 298 8.14 12.32 -11.64
N ILE A 299 7.56 12.38 -12.85
CA ILE A 299 6.26 11.79 -13.16
C ILE A 299 6.41 10.65 -14.16
N VAL A 300 5.59 9.62 -13.96
CA VAL A 300 5.22 8.69 -15.03
C VAL A 300 3.72 8.86 -15.27
N ALA A 301 3.32 9.18 -16.49
CA ALA A 301 1.91 9.40 -16.83
C ALA A 301 1.45 8.55 -18.01
N PHE A 302 0.17 8.18 -18.00
CA PHE A 302 -0.48 7.44 -19.09
C PHE A 302 -1.89 7.95 -19.39
N GLY A 303 -2.30 7.81 -20.65
CA GLY A 303 -3.60 8.23 -21.17
C GLY A 303 -3.55 8.28 -22.71
N PRO A 304 -4.56 8.82 -23.41
CA PRO A 304 -5.83 9.31 -22.89
C PRO A 304 -6.85 8.18 -22.65
N ILE A 305 -7.76 8.40 -21.71
CA ILE A 305 -8.91 7.52 -21.46
C ILE A 305 -10.15 8.39 -21.30
N ASP A 306 -11.25 8.12 -22.00
CA ASP A 306 -12.51 8.83 -21.77
C ASP A 306 -13.29 8.17 -20.62
N LEU A 307 -13.74 8.95 -19.65
CA LEU A 307 -14.51 8.46 -18.50
C LEU A 307 -15.88 9.14 -18.43
N ASN A 308 -16.95 8.35 -18.37
CA ASN A 308 -18.29 8.84 -18.07
C ASN A 308 -18.56 8.85 -16.56
N VAL A 309 -19.61 9.56 -16.16
CA VAL A 309 -20.08 9.52 -14.78
C VAL A 309 -20.50 8.10 -14.41
N GLY A 310 -19.94 7.57 -13.33
CA GLY A 310 -20.18 6.20 -12.88
C GLY A 310 -19.22 5.15 -13.44
N ASP A 311 -18.37 5.50 -14.42
CA ASP A 311 -17.26 4.63 -14.81
C ASP A 311 -16.23 4.56 -13.67
N THR A 312 -15.53 3.43 -13.58
CA THR A 312 -14.42 3.24 -12.65
C THR A 312 -13.16 2.92 -13.43
N LEU A 313 -12.21 3.85 -13.44
CA LEU A 313 -10.87 3.62 -13.95
C LEU A 313 -10.03 2.92 -12.87
N THR A 314 -9.64 1.68 -13.11
CA THR A 314 -8.79 0.92 -12.19
C THR A 314 -7.39 0.73 -12.77
N PHE A 315 -6.37 1.14 -12.03
CA PHE A 315 -4.96 0.91 -12.36
C PHE A 315 -4.17 0.63 -11.07
N GLN A 316 -2.93 0.17 -11.21
CA GLN A 316 -2.09 -0.13 -10.06
C GLN A 316 -0.74 0.56 -10.17
N VAL A 317 -0.15 0.87 -9.02
CA VAL A 317 1.22 1.33 -8.91
C VAL A 317 1.92 0.45 -7.89
N ALA A 318 3.03 -0.16 -8.29
CA ALA A 318 3.88 -0.91 -7.39
C ALA A 318 5.05 -0.03 -6.95
N GLU A 319 5.13 0.25 -5.66
CA GLU A 319 6.30 0.79 -5.01
C GLU A 319 7.26 -0.36 -4.72
N ILE A 320 8.47 -0.27 -5.26
CA ILE A 320 9.44 -1.34 -5.31
C ILE A 320 10.75 -0.83 -4.74
N LEU A 321 11.20 -1.46 -3.66
CA LEU A 321 12.51 -1.25 -3.07
C LEU A 321 13.37 -2.49 -3.32
N GLY A 322 14.62 -2.48 -2.89
CA GLY A 322 15.49 -3.64 -3.01
C GLY A 322 16.95 -3.28 -2.80
N HIS A 323 17.80 -4.26 -2.45
CA HIS A 323 19.23 -4.00 -2.26
C HIS A 323 19.90 -3.61 -3.59
N GLY A 324 20.25 -2.33 -3.72
CA GLY A 324 20.71 -1.71 -4.96
C GLY A 324 19.72 -1.84 -6.13
N VAL A 325 20.10 -1.27 -7.28
CA VAL A 325 19.29 -1.30 -8.51
C VAL A 325 19.00 -2.73 -8.98
N ALA A 326 19.94 -3.66 -8.79
CA ALA A 326 19.74 -5.07 -9.15
C ALA A 326 18.63 -5.75 -8.32
N GLY A 327 18.56 -5.46 -7.01
CA GLY A 327 17.49 -5.93 -6.14
C GLY A 327 16.14 -5.37 -6.54
N ALA A 328 16.06 -4.05 -6.79
CA ALA A 328 14.82 -3.42 -7.25
C ALA A 328 14.32 -4.00 -8.59
N LEU A 329 15.22 -4.29 -9.54
CA LEU A 329 14.87 -4.96 -10.80
C LEU A 329 14.48 -6.43 -10.63
N ALA A 330 14.95 -7.11 -9.59
CA ALA A 330 14.48 -8.45 -9.25
C ALA A 330 13.06 -8.38 -8.67
N ASN A 331 12.82 -7.46 -7.74
CA ASN A 331 11.53 -7.25 -7.12
C ASN A 331 10.46 -6.75 -8.12
N GLU A 332 10.85 -5.98 -9.14
CA GLU A 332 9.98 -5.63 -10.27
C GLU A 332 9.42 -6.86 -11.00
N LYS A 333 10.26 -7.88 -11.21
CA LYS A 333 9.82 -9.15 -11.82
C LYS A 333 8.88 -9.90 -10.88
N THR A 334 9.20 -9.93 -9.59
CA THR A 334 8.37 -10.57 -8.56
C THR A 334 6.98 -9.93 -8.51
N VAL A 335 6.89 -8.60 -8.50
CA VAL A 335 5.59 -7.89 -8.50
C VAL A 335 4.82 -8.12 -9.79
N THR A 336 5.51 -8.15 -10.93
CA THR A 336 4.86 -8.46 -12.22
C THR A 336 4.21 -9.84 -12.19
N TRP A 337 4.90 -10.83 -11.62
CA TRP A 337 4.34 -12.16 -11.40
C TRP A 337 3.15 -12.12 -10.44
N LEU A 338 3.29 -11.44 -9.29
CA LEU A 338 2.26 -11.33 -8.26
C LEU A 338 0.94 -10.74 -8.79
N ILE A 339 1.04 -9.63 -9.54
CA ILE A 339 -0.11 -8.98 -10.17
C ILE A 339 -0.71 -9.88 -11.26
N GLY A 340 0.13 -10.59 -12.01
CA GLY A 340 -0.29 -11.61 -12.97
C GLY A 340 -1.09 -12.76 -12.33
N GLN A 341 -0.78 -13.10 -11.07
CA GLN A 341 -1.53 -14.07 -10.26
C GLN A 341 -2.73 -13.47 -9.53
N ASN A 342 -3.07 -12.19 -9.77
CA ASN A 342 -4.13 -11.49 -9.05
C ASN A 342 -3.94 -11.55 -7.52
N PHE A 343 -2.71 -11.29 -7.08
CA PHE A 343 -2.29 -11.32 -5.67
C PHE A 343 -2.44 -12.67 -4.97
N LYS A 344 -2.64 -13.75 -5.73
CA LYS A 344 -2.61 -15.10 -5.18
C LYS A 344 -1.16 -15.54 -5.03
N VAL A 345 -0.81 -15.85 -3.79
CA VAL A 345 0.53 -16.27 -3.36
C VAL A 345 0.47 -17.70 -2.86
N PRO A 346 1.62 -18.41 -2.79
CA PRO A 346 1.68 -19.72 -2.17
C PRO A 346 1.09 -19.69 -0.76
N THR A 347 0.39 -20.75 -0.40
CA THR A 347 -0.27 -20.89 0.89
C THR A 347 0.24 -22.15 1.58
N PRO A 348 0.38 -22.13 2.92
CA PRO A 348 0.65 -23.36 3.64
C PRO A 348 -0.47 -24.39 3.40
N PRO A 349 -0.18 -25.70 3.53
CA PRO A 349 -1.21 -26.70 3.47
C PRO A 349 -2.36 -26.38 4.44
N PRO A 350 -3.61 -26.69 4.07
CA PRO A 350 -4.75 -26.40 4.91
C PRO A 350 -4.63 -27.11 6.27
N LEU A 351 -5.32 -26.60 7.28
CA LEU A 351 -5.38 -27.25 8.59
C LEU A 351 -6.05 -28.63 8.47
N PRO A 352 -5.49 -29.69 9.08
CA PRO A 352 -6.13 -30.99 9.07
C PRO A 352 -7.41 -30.98 9.94
N PRO A 353 -8.39 -31.86 9.63
CA PRO A 353 -9.61 -31.96 10.42
C PRO A 353 -9.33 -32.54 11.81
N LEU A 354 -9.27 -31.69 12.84
CA LEU A 354 -8.97 -32.13 14.21
C LEU A 354 -10.23 -32.61 14.96
N ARG A 355 -10.13 -33.79 15.57
CA ARG A 355 -11.13 -34.37 16.48
C ARG A 355 -10.48 -34.69 17.82
N ALA A 356 -11.19 -34.39 18.91
CA ALA A 356 -10.74 -34.68 20.27
C ALA A 356 -11.70 -35.65 20.98
N LEU A 357 -11.15 -36.69 21.57
CA LEU A 357 -11.85 -37.66 22.42
C LEU A 357 -11.35 -37.51 23.85
N MET A 358 -12.25 -37.06 24.73
CA MET A 358 -11.94 -36.82 26.14
C MET A 358 -12.16 -38.09 26.95
N SER A 359 -11.25 -38.38 27.89
CA SER A 359 -11.40 -39.46 28.86
C SER A 359 -10.70 -39.08 30.17
N ASN A 360 -10.82 -39.92 31.21
CA ASN A 360 -10.27 -39.62 32.53
C ASN A 360 -8.77 -39.30 32.46
N HIS A 361 -8.36 -38.11 32.89
CA HIS A 361 -6.97 -37.63 32.87
C HIS A 361 -6.27 -37.59 31.50
N GLN A 362 -7.00 -37.66 30.39
CA GLN A 362 -6.38 -37.63 29.06
C GLN A 362 -7.30 -37.13 27.94
N VAL A 363 -6.69 -36.62 26.87
CA VAL A 363 -7.36 -36.29 25.61
C VAL A 363 -6.63 -36.95 24.46
N ARG A 364 -7.35 -37.71 23.62
CA ARG A 364 -6.83 -38.24 22.35
C ARG A 364 -7.25 -37.32 21.21
N LEU A 365 -6.25 -36.79 20.51
CA LEU A 365 -6.38 -36.02 19.30
C LEU A 365 -6.24 -36.95 18.10
N ASN A 366 -7.09 -36.77 17.10
CA ASN A 366 -7.00 -37.48 15.83
C ASN A 366 -7.30 -36.50 14.69
N TRP A 367 -6.41 -36.46 13.70
CA TRP A 367 -6.49 -35.57 12.56
C TRP A 367 -6.38 -36.32 11.23
N GLU A 368 -6.77 -37.60 11.23
CA GLU A 368 -6.87 -38.40 10.01
C GLU A 368 -7.82 -37.71 9.01
N PRO A 369 -7.43 -37.60 7.73
CA PRO A 369 -8.31 -37.07 6.69
C PRO A 369 -9.61 -37.86 6.62
N ILE A 370 -10.73 -37.15 6.51
CA ILE A 370 -12.05 -37.77 6.29
C ILE A 370 -12.22 -37.97 4.78
N PRO A 371 -12.79 -39.09 4.29
CA PRO A 371 -13.09 -39.27 2.88
C PRO A 371 -13.91 -38.09 2.32
N GLY A 372 -13.39 -37.44 1.27
CA GLY A 372 -13.99 -36.25 0.65
C GLY A 372 -13.79 -34.94 1.43
N GLY A 373 -13.09 -34.96 2.57
CA GLY A 373 -12.73 -33.80 3.35
C GLY A 373 -11.36 -33.22 2.99
N ILE A 374 -10.94 -32.22 3.76
CA ILE A 374 -9.61 -31.60 3.64
C ILE A 374 -8.54 -32.65 3.97
N ASN A 375 -7.59 -32.82 3.05
CA ASN A 375 -6.38 -33.62 3.25
C ASN A 375 -5.15 -32.76 2.94
N PRO A 376 -4.41 -32.30 3.97
CA PRO A 376 -3.21 -31.48 3.76
C PRO A 376 -2.12 -32.23 3.01
N GLU A 377 -2.03 -33.56 3.15
CA GLU A 377 -0.97 -34.40 2.57
C GLU A 377 -1.05 -34.52 1.06
N THR A 378 -2.24 -34.36 0.50
CA THR A 378 -2.49 -34.38 -0.95
C THR A 378 -2.84 -32.99 -1.48
N TYR A 379 -2.67 -31.95 -0.66
CA TYR A 379 -2.95 -30.59 -1.08
C TYR A 379 -1.96 -30.17 -2.16
N GLN A 380 -2.50 -29.61 -3.23
CA GLN A 380 -1.74 -29.02 -4.33
C GLN A 380 -1.94 -27.52 -4.26
N ASP A 381 -0.85 -26.78 -4.12
CA ASP A 381 -0.86 -25.32 -4.19
C ASP A 381 -0.66 -24.88 -5.64
N PRO A 382 -1.68 -24.34 -6.32
CA PRO A 382 -1.57 -23.90 -7.70
C PRO A 382 -0.71 -22.64 -7.86
N TYR A 383 -0.43 -21.93 -6.76
CA TYR A 383 0.32 -20.68 -6.76
C TYR A 383 1.78 -20.86 -6.32
N ARG A 384 2.18 -22.08 -5.96
CA ARG A 384 3.58 -22.41 -5.67
C ARG A 384 4.43 -22.25 -6.93
N ALA A 385 5.48 -21.45 -6.83
CA ALA A 385 6.33 -21.05 -7.96
C ALA A 385 7.57 -21.94 -8.16
N ASP A 386 7.65 -23.06 -7.43
CA ASP A 386 8.78 -24.00 -7.49
C ASP A 386 8.44 -25.29 -8.29
N SER A 387 9.37 -26.24 -8.28
CA SER A 387 9.24 -27.51 -9.03
C SER A 387 8.20 -28.48 -8.45
N SER A 388 7.65 -28.22 -7.26
CA SER A 388 6.77 -29.14 -6.52
C SER A 388 5.49 -28.45 -6.08
N ARG A 389 4.35 -28.80 -6.69
CA ARG A 389 3.04 -28.25 -6.31
C ARG A 389 2.48 -28.76 -4.99
N GLU A 390 3.06 -29.80 -4.39
CA GLU A 390 2.65 -30.31 -3.08
C GLU A 390 3.52 -29.64 -2.00
N PRO A 391 3.01 -28.69 -1.19
CA PRO A 391 3.83 -28.03 -0.19
C PRO A 391 3.99 -28.85 1.09
N PHE A 392 3.14 -29.84 1.35
CA PHE A 392 3.08 -30.54 2.64
C PHE A 392 4.41 -31.22 3.03
N GLU A 393 4.80 -31.03 4.30
CA GLU A 393 5.95 -31.70 4.92
C GLU A 393 5.61 -32.41 6.22
N GLY A 394 4.63 -31.93 6.99
CA GLY A 394 4.31 -32.57 8.26
C GLY A 394 3.25 -31.87 9.08
N TYR A 395 3.10 -32.33 10.31
CA TYR A 395 2.18 -31.83 11.32
C TYR A 395 2.91 -31.36 12.58
N ARG A 396 2.38 -30.32 13.20
CA ARG A 396 2.75 -29.90 14.56
C ARG A 396 1.53 -29.88 15.46
N VAL A 397 1.64 -30.46 16.64
CA VAL A 397 0.59 -30.54 17.65
C VAL A 397 0.90 -29.54 18.76
N TYR A 398 -0.06 -28.67 19.07
CA TYR A 398 0.10 -27.64 20.09
C TYR A 398 -0.98 -27.72 21.16
N LYS A 399 -0.64 -27.24 22.35
CA LYS A 399 -1.53 -27.10 23.50
C LYS A 399 -1.43 -25.72 24.13
N SER A 400 -2.55 -25.17 24.57
CA SER A 400 -2.59 -24.07 25.52
C SER A 400 -3.44 -24.44 26.73
N THR A 401 -2.97 -24.04 27.91
CA THR A 401 -3.72 -24.14 29.17
C THR A 401 -4.37 -22.81 29.56
N GLN A 402 -4.18 -21.75 28.78
CA GLN A 402 -4.61 -20.40 29.12
C GLN A 402 -5.75 -19.94 28.23
N SER A 403 -5.57 -19.96 26.91
CA SER A 403 -6.58 -19.43 25.98
C SER A 403 -6.49 -20.07 24.59
N ALA A 404 -7.54 -19.86 23.79
CA ALA A 404 -7.59 -20.25 22.39
C ALA A 404 -6.64 -19.45 21.48
N THR A 405 -6.03 -18.37 21.98
CA THR A 405 -5.04 -17.57 21.24
C THR A 405 -3.62 -17.79 21.77
N GLY A 406 -3.44 -18.73 22.69
CA GLY A 406 -2.16 -19.07 23.29
C GLY A 406 -1.97 -18.52 24.72
N PRO A 407 -0.73 -18.53 25.24
CA PRO A 407 0.48 -19.04 24.59
C PRO A 407 0.38 -20.54 24.29
N TRP A 408 1.01 -20.95 23.20
CA TRP A 408 0.99 -22.32 22.69
C TRP A 408 2.30 -23.05 23.03
N THR A 409 2.20 -24.31 23.46
CA THR A 409 3.32 -25.22 23.70
C THR A 409 3.29 -26.33 22.66
N LEU A 410 4.42 -26.57 21.98
CA LEU A 410 4.58 -27.68 21.05
C LEU A 410 4.62 -29.00 21.82
N LEU A 411 3.76 -29.95 21.46
CA LEU A 411 3.68 -31.29 22.05
C LEU A 411 4.35 -32.34 21.17
N GLY A 412 4.31 -32.17 19.85
CA GLY A 412 4.89 -33.11 18.90
C GLY A 412 5.00 -32.53 17.51
N GLU A 413 5.97 -33.02 16.76
CA GLU A 413 6.22 -32.72 15.34
C GLU A 413 6.40 -34.05 14.61
N TYR A 414 5.72 -34.18 13.46
CA TYR A 414 5.67 -35.39 12.65
C TYR A 414 5.82 -35.03 11.19
N ASP A 415 6.84 -35.53 10.51
CA ASP A 415 7.19 -35.13 9.15
C ASP A 415 7.43 -36.30 8.20
N VAL A 416 7.43 -36.01 6.90
CA VAL A 416 7.59 -37.00 5.85
C VAL A 416 8.97 -37.67 5.99
N PRO A 417 9.03 -39.01 6.18
CA PRO A 417 10.30 -39.68 6.38
C PRO A 417 11.00 -39.94 5.04
N GLY A 418 12.33 -39.93 5.06
CA GLY A 418 13.18 -40.32 3.93
C GLY A 418 13.39 -39.22 2.89
N ASN A 419 13.27 -37.95 3.28
CA ASN A 419 13.56 -36.80 2.43
C ASN A 419 14.67 -35.91 3.04
N SER A 420 14.98 -34.78 2.41
CA SER A 420 16.01 -33.84 2.86
C SER A 420 15.50 -32.77 3.83
N TYR A 421 14.24 -32.84 4.26
CA TYR A 421 13.56 -31.82 5.04
C TYR A 421 13.27 -32.34 6.45
N GLY A 422 13.20 -31.43 7.43
CA GLY A 422 12.83 -31.74 8.80
C GLY A 422 13.71 -32.81 9.49
N TYR A 423 13.12 -33.47 10.48
CA TYR A 423 13.75 -34.49 11.33
C TYR A 423 13.47 -35.93 10.89
N ASN A 424 12.60 -36.13 9.89
CA ASN A 424 12.23 -37.44 9.33
C ASN A 424 11.66 -38.43 10.36
N THR A 425 10.85 -37.92 11.29
CA THR A 425 10.22 -38.63 12.40
C THR A 425 9.10 -39.59 11.98
N GLY A 426 8.55 -39.41 10.77
CA GLY A 426 7.45 -40.20 10.24
C GLY A 426 6.08 -39.62 10.57
N LEU A 427 5.15 -39.74 9.61
CA LEU A 427 3.81 -39.18 9.74
C LEU A 427 2.97 -39.96 10.74
N VAL A 428 2.39 -39.22 11.69
CA VAL A 428 1.39 -39.69 12.65
C VAL A 428 0.16 -38.80 12.54
N ARG A 429 -1.02 -39.39 12.75
CA ARG A 429 -2.34 -38.71 12.64
C ARG A 429 -3.13 -38.72 13.95
N GLU A 430 -2.45 -39.06 15.04
CA GLU A 430 -3.00 -39.12 16.38
C GLU A 430 -1.98 -38.78 17.46
N TYR A 431 -2.44 -38.17 18.55
CA TYR A 431 -1.64 -37.88 19.73
C TYR A 431 -2.50 -38.05 20.98
N THR A 432 -1.96 -38.66 22.03
CA THR A 432 -2.68 -38.78 23.30
C THR A 432 -1.95 -37.96 24.37
N ASP A 433 -2.60 -36.90 24.83
CA ASP A 433 -2.13 -36.08 25.95
C ASP A 433 -2.61 -36.68 27.27
N VAL A 434 -1.69 -37.14 28.11
CA VAL A 434 -1.99 -37.89 29.35
C VAL A 434 -1.55 -37.11 30.58
N GLY A 435 -2.11 -37.43 31.74
CA GLY A 435 -1.77 -36.77 33.01
C GLY A 435 -2.46 -35.42 33.18
N LEU A 436 -3.57 -35.19 32.49
CA LEU A 436 -4.38 -33.98 32.59
C LEU A 436 -5.17 -33.95 33.89
N LEU A 437 -5.50 -32.76 34.38
CA LEU A 437 -6.47 -32.62 35.45
C LEU A 437 -7.88 -32.58 34.85
N ASN A 438 -8.80 -33.35 35.43
CA ASN A 438 -10.19 -33.30 35.02
C ASN A 438 -10.82 -31.93 35.36
N ASN A 439 -11.83 -31.54 34.58
CA ASN A 439 -12.58 -30.29 34.75
C ASN A 439 -11.75 -29.00 34.56
N LEU A 440 -10.58 -29.09 33.93
CA LEU A 440 -9.86 -27.94 33.39
C LEU A 440 -10.02 -27.85 31.88
N THR A 441 -10.11 -26.62 31.38
CA THR A 441 -10.15 -26.35 29.94
C THR A 441 -8.73 -26.41 29.37
N TYR A 442 -8.59 -27.17 28.29
CA TYR A 442 -7.36 -27.24 27.49
C TYR A 442 -7.71 -26.91 26.04
N TYR A 443 -6.85 -26.15 25.39
CA TYR A 443 -6.98 -25.81 23.97
C TYR A 443 -5.93 -26.61 23.20
N TYR A 444 -6.31 -27.17 22.06
CA TYR A 444 -5.41 -27.90 21.18
C TYR A 444 -5.57 -27.41 19.74
N THR A 445 -4.48 -27.41 19.01
CA THR A 445 -4.50 -27.22 17.56
C THR A 445 -3.47 -28.12 16.90
N VAL A 446 -3.75 -28.54 15.68
CA VAL A 446 -2.81 -29.24 14.82
C VAL A 446 -2.67 -28.42 13.55
N THR A 447 -1.45 -28.05 13.21
CA THR A 447 -1.15 -27.36 11.96
C THR A 447 -0.41 -28.31 11.03
N ALA A 448 -0.72 -28.22 9.73
CA ALA A 448 0.18 -28.73 8.71
C ALA A 448 1.25 -27.66 8.43
N PHE A 449 2.46 -28.07 8.06
CA PHE A 449 3.52 -27.15 7.67
C PHE A 449 4.12 -27.56 6.32
N SER A 450 4.64 -26.54 5.62
CA SER A 450 5.23 -26.71 4.30
C SER A 450 6.70 -27.11 4.37
N LYS A 451 7.17 -27.85 3.37
CA LYS A 451 8.61 -27.93 3.08
C LYS A 451 9.09 -26.59 2.52
N PRO A 452 10.40 -26.29 2.63
CA PRO A 452 10.98 -25.11 1.99
C PRO A 452 10.68 -25.08 0.49
N ASP A 453 10.58 -23.86 -0.06
CA ASP A 453 10.49 -23.66 -1.51
C ASP A 453 11.81 -24.05 -2.19
N THR A 454 11.71 -24.72 -3.34
CA THR A 454 12.84 -25.33 -4.07
C THR A 454 13.35 -24.53 -5.26
#